data_AF-A0A920PXT4-F1
#
_entry.id   AF-A0A920PXT4-F1
#
_cell.length_a   1.000
_cell.length_b   1.000
_cell.length_c   1.000
_cell.angle_alpha   90.00
_cell.angle_beta   90.00
_cell.angle_gamma   90.00
#
_symmetry.space_group_name_H-M   'P 1'
#
loop_
_entity.id
_entity.type
_entity.pdbx_description
1 polymer ?
#
loop_
_entity_poly.entity_id
_entity_poly.type
_entity_poly.pdbx_seq_one_letter_code
_entity_poly.pdbx_strand_id
1 'polypeptide(L)' 'MKPYVSKGICVNVDFFAGSIYYLLGIPDDLFISIFALGRIPGWTLQCVEQYSDNILLRPLTEYTGDMDLEYTSIADRS' A
#
# COMPACT_ATOMS: atom_id res chain seq x y z
N MET A 1 3.20 -23.76 -7.46
CA MET A 1 3.45 -23.32 -6.07
C MET A 1 4.60 -24.04 -5.37
N LYS A 2 4.75 -25.38 -5.44
CA LYS A 2 5.83 -26.11 -4.75
C LYS A 2 7.25 -25.48 -4.80
N PRO A 3 7.75 -24.97 -5.94
CA PRO A 3 9.07 -24.32 -5.99
C PRO A 3 9.13 -22.92 -5.34
N TYR A 4 7.99 -22.30 -5.05
CA TYR A 4 7.87 -20.96 -4.45
C TYR A 4 7.62 -21.02 -2.93
N VAL A 5 7.01 -22.11 -2.45
CA VAL A 5 6.82 -22.36 -1.01
C VAL A 5 8.17 -22.45 -0.28
N SER A 6 9.20 -23.02 -0.91
CA SER A 6 10.56 -23.03 -0.35
C SER A 6 11.18 -21.63 -0.20
N LYS A 7 10.61 -20.61 -0.87
CA LYS A 7 10.96 -19.20 -0.74
C LYS A 7 9.98 -18.43 0.16
N GLY A 8 9.08 -19.12 0.86
CA GLY A 8 8.06 -18.49 1.72
C GLY A 8 6.88 -17.87 0.96
N ILE A 9 6.73 -18.14 -0.33
CA ILE A 9 5.65 -17.59 -1.15
C ILE A 9 4.48 -18.59 -1.16
N CYS A 10 3.39 -18.19 -0.53
CA CYS A 10 2.14 -18.96 -0.44
C CYS A 10 0.99 -18.22 -1.14
N VAL A 11 -0.10 -18.93 -1.42
CA VAL A 11 -1.35 -18.30 -1.88
C VAL A 11 -1.87 -17.37 -0.79
N ASN A 12 -2.14 -16.13 -1.14
CA ASN A 12 -2.83 -15.18 -0.28
C ASN A 12 -4.36 -15.22 -0.55
N VAL A 13 -5.12 -14.40 0.17
CA VAL A 13 -6.58 -14.32 0.04
C VAL A 13 -7.02 -13.92 -1.38
N ASP A 14 -6.27 -13.02 -2.03
CA ASP A 14 -6.61 -12.46 -3.34
C ASP A 14 -6.60 -13.52 -4.44
N PHE A 15 -5.78 -14.57 -4.29
CA PHE A 15 -5.70 -15.68 -5.24
C PHE A 15 -7.06 -16.36 -5.44
N PHE A 16 -7.85 -16.51 -4.37
CA PHE A 16 -9.18 -17.09 -4.43
C PHE A 16 -10.28 -16.04 -4.56
N ALA A 17 -10.13 -14.88 -3.93
CA ALA A 17 -11.16 -13.83 -3.92
C ALA A 17 -11.59 -13.42 -5.34
N GLY A 18 -10.62 -13.14 -6.24
CA GLY A 18 -10.94 -12.76 -7.62
C GLY A 18 -11.64 -13.87 -8.40
N SER A 19 -11.22 -15.13 -8.21
CA SER A 19 -11.87 -16.30 -8.82
C SER A 19 -13.32 -16.45 -8.34
N ILE A 20 -13.56 -16.25 -7.04
CA ILE A 20 -14.91 -16.32 -6.45
C ILE A 20 -15.79 -15.20 -7.01
N TYR A 21 -15.31 -13.95 -7.04
CA TYR A 21 -16.10 -12.84 -7.58
C TYR A 21 -16.44 -13.02 -9.05
N TYR A 22 -15.49 -13.52 -9.86
CA TYR A 22 -15.73 -13.86 -11.26
C TYR A 22 -16.80 -14.95 -11.40
N LEU A 23 -16.70 -16.03 -10.63
CA LEU A 23 -17.68 -17.13 -10.63
C LEU A 23 -19.06 -16.69 -10.15
N LEU A 24 -19.15 -15.64 -9.34
CA LEU A 24 -20.39 -15.01 -8.89
C LEU A 24 -20.97 -14.01 -9.92
N GLY A 25 -20.31 -13.81 -11.08
CA GLY A 25 -20.75 -12.88 -12.11
C GLY A 25 -20.63 -11.41 -11.71
N ILE A 26 -19.77 -11.11 -10.73
CA ILE A 26 -19.51 -9.74 -10.30
C ILE A 26 -18.60 -9.08 -11.34
N PRO A 27 -18.92 -7.86 -11.80
CA PRO A 27 -18.02 -7.05 -12.61
C PRO A 27 -16.64 -6.88 -11.95
N ASP A 28 -15.58 -7.03 -12.74
CA ASP A 28 -14.19 -7.01 -12.28
C ASP A 28 -13.76 -5.64 -11.72
N ASP A 29 -14.34 -4.56 -12.25
CA ASP A 29 -14.20 -3.20 -11.73
C ASP A 29 -14.74 -3.02 -10.29
N LEU A 30 -15.58 -3.93 -9.80
CA LEU A 30 -16.11 -3.91 -8.43
C LEU A 30 -15.30 -4.72 -7.41
N PHE A 31 -14.29 -5.49 -7.82
CA PHE A 31 -13.56 -6.38 -6.91
C PHE A 31 -12.87 -5.60 -5.78
N ILE A 32 -12.25 -4.47 -6.12
CA ILE A 32 -11.58 -3.59 -5.14
C ILE A 32 -12.60 -2.91 -4.21
N SER A 33 -13.77 -2.52 -4.74
CA SER A 33 -14.83 -1.92 -3.93
C SER A 33 -15.37 -2.89 -2.90
N ILE A 34 -15.57 -4.17 -3.25
CA ILE A 34 -15.99 -5.21 -2.30
C ILE A 34 -14.93 -5.44 -1.23
N PHE A 35 -13.65 -5.49 -1.62
CA PHE A 35 -12.55 -5.54 -0.66
C PHE A 35 -12.60 -4.36 0.32
N ALA A 36 -12.73 -3.13 -0.19
CA ALA A 36 -12.81 -1.94 0.64
C ALA A 36 -14.00 -2.00 1.61
N LEU A 37 -15.18 -2.43 1.15
CA LEU A 37 -16.36 -2.64 2.02
C LEU A 37 -16.05 -3.59 3.19
N GLY A 38 -15.35 -4.69 2.94
CA GLY A 38 -14.92 -5.62 3.99
C GLY A 38 -13.85 -5.04 4.94
N ARG A 39 -13.05 -4.07 4.49
CA ARG A 39 -11.97 -3.46 5.29
C ARG A 39 -12.40 -2.25 6.12
N ILE A 40 -13.44 -1.53 5.72
CA ILE A 40 -13.94 -0.31 6.40
C ILE A 40 -14.07 -0.49 7.93
N PRO A 41 -14.69 -1.56 8.47
CA PRO A 41 -14.81 -1.71 9.93
C PRO A 41 -13.46 -1.75 10.64
N GLY A 42 -12.47 -2.44 10.05
CA GLY A 42 -11.13 -2.53 10.60
C GLY A 42 -10.37 -1.21 10.52
N TRP A 43 -10.48 -0.47 9.41
CA TRP A 43 -9.87 0.85 9.29
C TRP A 43 -10.47 1.85 10.28
N THR A 44 -11.79 1.86 10.42
CA THR A 44 -12.47 2.73 11.39
C THR A 44 -12.02 2.42 12.82
N LEU A 45 -11.93 1.14 13.19
CA LEU A 45 -11.46 0.76 14.52
C LEU A 45 -10.01 1.19 14.76
N GLN A 46 -9.11 0.95 13.79
CA GLN A 46 -7.71 1.40 13.89
C GLN A 46 -7.58 2.91 14.06
N CYS A 47 -8.42 3.70 13.38
CA CYS A 47 -8.47 5.15 13.61
C CYS A 47 -8.93 5.50 15.03
N VAL A 48 -9.98 4.86 15.54
CA VAL A 48 -10.47 5.08 16.91
C VAL A 48 -9.41 4.71 17.96
N GLU A 49 -8.73 3.59 17.77
CA GLU A 49 -7.62 3.15 18.63
C GLU A 49 -6.48 4.18 18.62
N GLN A 50 -6.06 4.65 17.45
CA GLN A 50 -5.07 5.72 17.32
C GLN A 50 -5.51 7.02 18.02
N TYR A 51 -6.79 7.41 17.92
CA TYR A 51 -7.28 8.62 18.59
C TYR A 51 -7.30 8.50 20.12
N SER A 52 -7.39 7.28 20.66
CA SER A 52 -7.43 7.04 22.11
C SER A 52 -6.06 7.23 22.80
N ASP A 53 -4.97 6.97 22.08
CA ASP A 53 -3.59 7.19 22.54
C ASP A 53 -2.74 7.77 21.41
N ASN A 54 -3.05 9.02 21.06
CA ASN A 54 -2.60 9.59 19.79
C ASN A 54 -1.13 10.05 19.80
N ILE A 55 -0.38 9.58 18.81
CA ILE A 55 0.99 10.00 18.50
C ILE A 55 1.05 10.50 17.05
N LEU A 56 1.74 11.62 16.82
CA LEU A 56 2.02 12.11 15.47
C LEU A 56 2.94 11.13 14.73
N LEU A 57 2.43 10.50 13.68
CA LEU A 57 3.23 9.66 12.78
C LEU A 57 4.05 10.56 11.83
N ARG A 58 5.30 10.83 12.20
CA ARG A 58 6.23 11.65 11.39
C ARG A 58 7.60 10.97 11.26
N PRO A 59 7.76 10.00 10.35
CA PRO A 59 9.06 9.41 10.06
C PRO A 59 10.00 10.44 9.43
N LEU A 60 11.31 10.23 9.60
CA LEU A 60 12.36 11.00 8.94
C LEU A 60 12.97 10.18 7.81
N THR A 61 13.54 10.86 6.83
CA THR A 61 14.32 10.26 5.75
C THR A 61 15.80 10.55 5.95
N GLU A 62 16.66 9.61 5.56
CA GLU A 62 18.09 9.83 5.46
C GLU A 62 18.39 10.58 4.16
N TYR A 63 19.09 11.72 4.24
CA TYR A 63 19.52 12.47 3.07
C TYR A 63 20.86 11.92 2.57
N THR A 64 20.88 11.43 1.32
CA THR A 64 22.07 10.88 0.66
C THR A 64 22.45 11.66 -0.60
N GLY A 65 21.84 12.82 -0.83
CA GLY A 65 22.18 13.71 -1.94
C GLY A 65 23.41 14.56 -1.64
N ASP A 66 23.86 15.29 -2.65
CA ASP A 66 24.92 16.29 -2.48
C ASP A 66 24.41 17.50 -1.69
N MET A 67 25.26 18.05 -0.83
CA MET A 67 24.96 19.25 -0.04
C MET A 67 25.63 20.47 -0.67
N ASP A 68 25.16 21.66 -0.31
CA ASP A 68 25.80 22.94 -0.64
C ASP A 68 26.02 23.17 -2.15
N LEU A 69 25.07 22.69 -2.97
CA LEU A 69 25.10 22.92 -4.41
C LEU A 69 24.97 24.42 -4.72
N GLU A 70 25.94 24.93 -5.47
CA GLU A 70 25.88 26.30 -5.96
C GLU A 70 24.81 26.44 -7.04
N TYR A 71 23.93 27.43 -6.87
CA TYR A 71 22.93 27.76 -7.87
C TYR A 71 23.61 28.31 -9.14
N THR A 72 23.40 27.65 -10.27
CA THR A 72 23.81 28.13 -11.59
C THR A 72 22.60 28.70 -12.33
N SER A 73 22.72 29.92 -12.88
CA SER A 73 21.68 30.53 -13.73
C SER A 73 21.42 29.66 -14.96
N ILE A 74 20.18 29.65 -15.46
CA ILE A 74 19.81 28.82 -16.62
C ILE A 74 20.68 29.08 -17.86
N ALA A 75 21.10 30.33 -18.07
CA ALA A 75 21.96 30.71 -19.20
C ALA A 75 23.39 30.16 -19.10
N ASP A 76 23.83 29.79 -17.89
CA ASP A 76 25.19 29.33 -17.58
C ASP A 76 25.26 27.81 -17.34
N ARG A 77 24.15 27.09 -17.51
CA ARG A 77 24.10 25.62 -17.46
C ARG A 77 24.48 25.06 -18.83
N SER A 78 25.27 23.98 -18.84
CA SER A 78 25.65 23.22 -20.06
C SER A 78 24.48 22.44 -20.64
#